data_AF-A0A1W9WBP8-F1
#
_entry.id   AF-A0A1W9WBP8-F1
#
_cell.length_a   1.000
_cell.length_b   1.000
_cell.length_c   1.000
_cell.angle_alpha   90.00
_cell.angle_beta   90.00
_cell.angle_gamma   90.00
#
_symmetry.space_group_name_H-M   'P 1'
#
loop_
_entity.id
_entity.type
_entity.pdbx_description
1 polymer ?
#
loop_
_entity_poly.entity_id
_entity_poly.type
_entity_poly.pdbx_seq_one_letter_code
_entity_poly.pdbx_strand_id
1 'polypeptide(L)'
;MKKAKKVTRIAYSDDLNQAKYDALNEIANRCGSIRTEVWRNYGSIGGLYARFRPVRDGWIAEGHLKNLPQRIWRVTLSDTLDDVKANREAAKEKVVRHIFINVDEKDK
;
A
#
# COMPACT_ATOMS: atom_id res chain seq x y z
N MET A 1 9.37 16.30 19.98
CA MET A 1 8.23 15.36 19.85
C MET A 1 8.76 13.93 19.88
N LYS A 2 8.34 13.08 20.84
CA LYS A 2 8.70 11.65 20.86
C LYS A 2 8.10 11.00 19.60
N LYS A 3 8.94 10.43 18.72
CA LYS A 3 8.45 9.59 17.61
C LYS A 3 7.65 8.44 18.22
N ALA A 4 6.38 8.31 17.85
CA ALA A 4 5.57 7.18 18.24
C ALA A 4 6.28 5.90 17.79
N LYS A 5 6.54 4.98 18.72
CA LYS A 5 7.17 3.69 18.44
C LYS A 5 6.23 2.95 17.48
N LYS A 6 6.69 2.66 16.25
CA LYS A 6 5.90 1.94 15.25
C LYS A 6 5.81 0.48 15.73
N VAL A 7 4.68 0.08 16.30
CA VAL A 7 4.44 -1.29 16.78
C VAL A 7 3.42 -1.93 15.85
N THR A 8 3.76 -3.11 15.32
CA THR A 8 2.78 -3.96 14.62
C THR A 8 1.81 -4.53 15.66
N ARG A 9 0.52 -4.22 15.53
CA ARG A 9 -0.53 -4.80 16.36
C ARG A 9 -1.27 -5.83 15.54
N ILE A 10 -1.23 -7.09 15.97
CA ILE A 10 -2.05 -8.15 15.40
C ILE A 10 -3.30 -8.26 16.28
N ALA A 11 -4.46 -8.02 15.70
CA ALA A 11 -5.74 -8.18 16.37
C ALA A 11 -6.27 -9.59 16.11
N TYR A 12 -6.74 -10.25 17.16
CA TYR A 12 -7.42 -11.53 17.09
C TYR A 12 -8.86 -11.35 17.56
N SER A 13 -9.79 -12.06 16.93
CA SER A 13 -11.15 -12.21 17.44
C SER A 13 -11.31 -13.64 17.90
N ASP A 14 -11.80 -13.82 19.11
CA ASP A 14 -12.25 -15.12 19.61
C ASP A 14 -13.75 -15.28 19.34
N ASP A 15 -14.21 -16.51 19.11
CA ASP A 15 -15.62 -16.89 18.91
C ASP A 15 -16.40 -16.00 17.90
N LEU A 16 -15.83 -15.79 16.71
CA LEU A 16 -16.51 -15.03 15.66
C LEU A 16 -17.62 -15.88 15.02
N ASN A 17 -18.88 -15.45 15.18
CA ASN A 17 -20.01 -16.06 14.46
C ASN A 17 -19.74 -16.14 12.95
N GLN A 18 -20.05 -17.29 12.34
CA GLN A 18 -19.88 -17.58 10.91
C GLN A 18 -20.36 -16.44 10.00
N ALA A 19 -21.54 -15.87 10.25
CA ALA A 19 -22.06 -14.78 9.41
C ALA A 19 -21.17 -13.53 9.43
N LYS A 20 -20.54 -13.22 10.58
CA LYS A 20 -19.59 -12.11 10.68
C LYS A 20 -18.27 -12.45 9.98
N TYR A 21 -17.82 -13.69 10.11
CA TYR A 21 -16.62 -14.18 9.43
C TYR A 21 -16.77 -14.08 7.91
N ASP A 22 -17.91 -14.52 7.37
CA ASP A 22 -18.20 -14.47 5.93
C ASP A 22 -18.23 -13.03 5.42
N ALA A 23 -18.85 -12.11 6.17
CA ALA A 23 -18.87 -10.68 5.84
C ALA A 23 -17.45 -10.06 5.85
N LEU A 24 -16.60 -10.41 6.83
CA LEU A 24 -15.22 -9.95 6.86
C LEU A 24 -14.40 -10.51 5.69
N ASN A 25 -14.58 -11.78 5.35
CA ASN A 25 -13.93 -12.41 4.21
C ASN A 25 -14.35 -11.75 2.89
N GLU A 26 -15.63 -11.41 2.73
CA GLU A 26 -16.10 -10.70 1.56
C GLU A 26 -15.45 -9.32 1.43
N ILE A 27 -15.38 -8.56 2.53
CA ILE A 27 -14.69 -7.27 2.56
C ILE A 27 -13.20 -7.45 2.22
N ALA A 28 -12.55 -8.46 2.78
CA ALA A 28 -11.14 -8.76 2.53
C ALA A 28 -10.87 -9.12 1.07
N ASN A 29 -11.74 -9.90 0.44
CA ASN A 29 -11.68 -10.25 -0.99
C ASN A 29 -11.84 -9.01 -1.87
N ARG A 30 -12.84 -8.16 -1.59
CA ARG A 30 -13.03 -6.90 -2.32
C ARG A 30 -11.83 -5.96 -2.18
N CYS A 31 -11.24 -5.88 -0.99
CA CYS A 31 -9.99 -5.15 -0.79
C CYS A 31 -8.81 -5.80 -1.54
N GLY A 32 -8.78 -7.13 -1.63
CA GLY A 32 -7.78 -7.88 -2.39
C GLY A 32 -7.77 -7.50 -3.87
N SER A 33 -8.94 -7.39 -4.49
CA SER A 33 -9.04 -6.94 -5.89
C SER A 33 -8.46 -5.54 -6.09
N ILE A 34 -8.73 -4.61 -5.17
CA ILE A 34 -8.14 -3.26 -5.19
C ILE A 34 -6.62 -3.33 -5.09
N ARG A 35 -6.08 -4.14 -4.17
CA ARG A 35 -4.62 -4.29 -4.03
C ARG A 35 -3.98 -4.77 -5.32
N THR A 36 -4.58 -5.79 -5.95
CA THR A 36 -4.11 -6.34 -7.22
C THR A 36 -4.15 -5.31 -8.34
N GLU A 37 -5.24 -4.55 -8.47
CA GLU A 37 -5.36 -3.50 -9.48
C GLU A 37 -4.33 -2.39 -9.28
N VAL A 38 -4.16 -1.93 -8.05
CA VAL A 38 -3.17 -0.90 -7.70
C VAL A 38 -1.76 -1.41 -8.02
N TRP A 39 -1.43 -2.66 -7.68
CA TRP A 39 -0.13 -3.25 -8.03
C TRP A 39 0.06 -3.38 -9.54
N ARG A 40 -0.98 -3.77 -10.28
CA ARG A 40 -0.93 -3.88 -11.74
C ARG A 40 -0.66 -2.53 -12.40
N ASN A 41 -1.32 -1.47 -11.93
CA ASN A 41 -1.25 -0.14 -12.56
C ASN A 41 -0.05 0.68 -12.08
N TYR A 42 0.31 0.55 -10.79
CA TYR A 42 1.30 1.40 -10.14
C TYR A 42 2.54 0.65 -9.65
N GLY A 43 2.59 -0.68 -9.73
CA GLY A 43 3.74 -1.48 -9.26
C GLY A 43 5.05 -1.28 -10.03
N SER A 44 5.00 -0.59 -11.17
CA SER A 44 6.15 -0.29 -12.03
C SER A 44 6.24 1.22 -12.30
N ILE A 45 6.48 1.64 -13.54
CA ILE A 45 6.67 3.06 -13.91
C ILE A 45 5.48 3.95 -13.55
N GLY A 46 4.26 3.41 -13.60
CA GLY A 46 3.04 4.12 -13.21
C GLY A 46 3.05 4.60 -11.75
N GLY A 47 3.78 3.90 -10.86
CA GLY A 47 3.92 4.29 -9.46
C GLY A 47 4.92 5.40 -9.19
N LEU A 48 5.67 5.89 -10.20
CA LEU A 48 6.70 6.90 -9.99
C LEU A 48 6.11 8.21 -9.44
N TYR A 49 4.97 8.62 -10.02
CA TYR A 49 4.27 9.86 -9.68
C TYR A 49 2.89 9.62 -9.05
N ALA A 50 2.52 8.36 -8.83
CA ALA A 50 1.28 8.02 -8.19
C ALA A 50 1.23 8.59 -6.77
N ARG A 51 0.27 9.49 -6.54
CA ARG A 51 -0.04 10.01 -5.22
C ARG A 51 -1.47 9.61 -4.88
N PHE A 52 -1.72 9.38 -3.60
CA PHE A 52 -3.04 8.96 -3.12
C PHE A 52 -4.17 9.88 -3.59
N ARG A 53 -4.03 11.21 -3.46
CA ARG A 53 -5.10 12.16 -3.79
C ARG A 53 -5.51 12.13 -5.27
N PRO A 54 -4.60 12.31 -6.25
CA PRO A 54 -4.96 12.22 -7.68
C PRO A 54 -5.61 10.90 -8.08
N VAL A 55 -5.07 9.76 -7.61
CA VAL A 55 -5.62 8.43 -7.94
C VAL A 55 -7.01 8.26 -7.34
N ARG A 56 -7.18 8.61 -6.07
CA ARG A 56 -8.48 8.59 -5.38
C ARG A 56 -9.51 9.46 -6.10
N ASP A 57 -9.13 10.67 -6.50
CA ASP A 57 -10.05 11.61 -7.12
C ASP A 57 -10.51 11.14 -8.50
N GLY A 58 -9.61 10.52 -9.28
CA GLY A 58 -9.99 9.81 -10.52
C GLY A 58 -10.99 8.68 -10.26
N TRP A 59 -10.72 7.80 -9.30
CA TRP A 59 -11.61 6.67 -8.98
C TRP A 59 -12.99 7.11 -8.48
N ILE A 60 -13.07 8.25 -7.78
CA ILE A 60 -14.33 8.84 -7.35
C ILE A 60 -15.10 9.39 -8.55
N ALA A 61 -14.43 10.14 -9.43
CA ALA A 61 -15.06 10.73 -10.61
C ALA A 61 -15.61 9.65 -11.57
N GLU A 62 -14.89 8.54 -11.70
CA GLU A 62 -15.29 7.40 -12.55
C GLU A 62 -16.35 6.49 -11.89
N GLY A 63 -16.62 6.67 -10.59
CA GLY A 63 -17.50 5.76 -9.85
C GLY A 63 -16.98 4.32 -9.83
N HIS A 64 -15.66 4.16 -9.82
CA HIS A 64 -14.95 2.89 -10.03
C HIS A 64 -15.34 1.81 -9.00
N LEU A 65 -15.60 2.22 -7.76
CA LEU A 65 -15.95 1.33 -6.65
C LEU A 65 -17.35 1.59 -6.15
N LYS A 66 -18.26 0.62 -6.37
CA LYS A 66 -19.67 0.69 -5.95
C LYS A 66 -19.99 -0.19 -4.75
N ASN A 67 -19.29 -1.32 -4.62
CA ASN A 67 -19.63 -2.38 -3.67
C ASN A 67 -18.76 -2.35 -2.40
N LEU A 68 -18.05 -1.27 -2.10
CA LEU A 68 -17.25 -1.18 -0.89
C LEU A 68 -17.39 0.21 -0.26
N PRO A 69 -17.65 0.32 1.05
CA PRO A 69 -17.76 1.60 1.72
C PRO A 69 -16.52 2.46 1.49
N GLN A 70 -16.75 3.76 1.27
CA GLN A 70 -15.70 4.68 0.86
C GLN A 70 -14.52 4.75 1.84
N ARG A 71 -14.83 4.63 3.14
CA ARG A 71 -13.82 4.62 4.19
C ARG A 71 -12.84 3.45 4.05
N ILE A 72 -13.33 2.27 3.72
CA ILE A 72 -12.52 1.04 3.68
C ILE A 72 -11.59 1.08 2.47
N TRP A 73 -12.16 1.31 1.27
CA TRP A 73 -11.36 1.24 0.06
C TRP A 73 -10.32 2.37 -0.04
N ARG A 74 -10.62 3.56 0.50
CA ARG A 74 -9.65 4.67 0.53
C ARG A 74 -8.41 4.34 1.36
N VAL A 75 -8.61 3.68 2.51
CA VAL A 75 -7.49 3.22 3.34
C VAL A 75 -6.70 2.16 2.59
N THR A 76 -7.37 1.14 2.03
CA THR A 76 -6.70 0.10 1.23
C THR A 76 -5.89 0.68 0.07
N LEU A 77 -6.44 1.65 -0.67
CA LEU A 77 -5.75 2.32 -1.77
C LEU A 77 -4.50 3.07 -1.27
N SER A 78 -4.63 3.84 -0.18
CA SER A 78 -3.51 4.58 0.40
C SER A 78 -2.39 3.63 0.83
N ASP A 79 -2.74 2.60 1.61
CA ASP A 79 -1.78 1.65 2.16
C ASP A 79 -1.06 0.89 1.03
N THR A 80 -1.79 0.48 -0.02
CA THR A 80 -1.18 -0.24 -1.15
C THR A 80 -0.24 0.65 -1.96
N LEU A 81 -0.58 1.92 -2.17
CA LEU A 81 0.31 2.87 -2.83
C LEU A 81 1.58 3.12 -2.01
N ASP A 82 1.45 3.19 -0.68
CA ASP A 82 2.60 3.31 0.22
C ASP A 82 3.47 2.04 0.20
N ASP A 83 2.89 0.85 0.11
CA ASP A 83 3.61 -0.42 -0.05
C ASP A 83 4.38 -0.47 -1.38
N VAL A 84 3.75 -0.06 -2.48
CA VAL A 84 4.39 0.06 -3.80
C VAL A 84 5.61 0.99 -3.72
N LYS A 85 5.44 2.15 -3.08
CA LYS A 85 6.54 3.10 -2.86
C LYS A 85 7.64 2.48 -2.01
N ALA A 86 7.30 1.83 -0.90
CA ALA A 86 8.25 1.19 0.00
C ALA A 86 9.06 0.09 -0.72
N ASN A 87 8.40 -0.77 -1.50
CA ASN A 87 9.08 -1.80 -2.30
C ASN A 87 10.07 -1.19 -3.29
N ARG A 88 9.70 -0.10 -3.96
CA ARG A 88 10.59 0.60 -4.88
C ARG A 88 11.80 1.20 -4.18
N GLU A 89 11.60 1.85 -3.04
CA GLU A 89 12.73 2.42 -2.29
C GLU A 89 13.66 1.32 -1.73
N ALA A 90 13.11 0.19 -1.29
CA ALA A 90 13.90 -0.98 -0.88
C ALA A 90 14.73 -1.55 -2.04
N ALA A 91 14.20 -1.60 -3.26
CA ALA A 91 14.93 -2.05 -4.43
C ALA A 91 16.16 -1.17 -4.75
N LYS A 92 16.09 0.14 -4.45
CA LYS A 92 17.20 1.08 -4.68
C LYS A 92 18.29 0.98 -3.63
N GLU A 93 17.98 0.50 -2.42
CA GLU A 93 18.91 0.50 -1.28
C GLU A 93 20.26 -0.15 -1.63
N LYS A 94 20.23 -1.31 -2.32
CA LYS A 94 21.44 -2.01 -2.75
C LYS A 94 22.30 -1.16 -3.70
N VAL A 95 21.66 -0.51 -4.66
CA VAL A 95 22.35 0.33 -5.67
C VAL A 95 22.93 1.58 -5.01
N VAL A 96 22.16 2.26 -4.17
CA VAL A 96 22.62 3.44 -3.42
C VAL A 96 23.82 3.11 -2.55
N ARG A 97 23.78 1.97 -1.84
CA ARG A 97 24.90 1.50 -1.02
C ARG A 97 26.16 1.25 -1.85
N HIS A 98 26.02 0.62 -3.01
CA HIS A 98 27.15 0.34 -3.88
C HIS A 98 27.79 1.62 -4.46
N ILE A 99 26.97 2.58 -4.90
CA ILE A 99 27.45 3.90 -5.35
C ILE A 99 28.22 4.59 -4.22
N PHE A 100 27.68 4.58 -3.00
CA PHE A 100 28.33 5.22 -1.85
C PHE A 100 29.72 4.64 -1.56
N ILE A 101 29.86 3.30 -1.53
CA ILE A 101 31.15 2.63 -1.29
C ILE A 101 32.18 3.00 -2.39
N ASN A 102 31.78 2.97 -3.66
CA ASN A 102 32.70 3.18 -4.77
C ASN A 102 33.14 4.64 -4.95
N VAL A 103 32.36 5.61 -4.46
CA VAL A 103 32.76 7.02 -4.44
C VAL A 103 33.80 7.26 -3.34
N ASP A 104 33.62 6.63 -2.17
CA ASP A 104 34.51 6.78 -1.01
C ASP A 104 35.91 6.14 -1.24
N GLU A 105 36.00 5.11 -2.09
CA GLU A 105 37.30 4.49 -2.47
C GLU A 105 38.09 5.29 -3.51
N LYS A 106 37.46 6.20 -4.27
CA LYS A 106 38.17 7.06 -5.23
C LYS A 106 38.78 8.32 -4.61
N ASP A 107 38.33 8.68 -3.41
CA ASP A 107 38.79 9.85 -2.66
C ASP A 107 39.84 9.50 -1.57
N LYS A 108 40.43 8.29 -1.62
CA LYS A 108 41.58 7.84 -0.80
C LYS A 108 42.79 7.52 -1.66
#